data_AF-A0A8D5UGZ1-F1
#
_entry.id   AF-A0A8D5UGZ1-F1
#
_cell.length_a   1.000
_cell.length_b   1.000
_cell.length_c   1.000
_cell.angle_alpha   90.00
_cell.angle_beta   90.00
_cell.angle_gamma   90.00
#
_symmetry.space_group_name_H-M   'P 1'
#
loop_
_entity.id
_entity.type
_entity.pdbx_description
1 polymer ?
#
loop_
_entity_poly.entity_id
_entity_poly.type
_entity_poly.pdbx_seq_one_letter_code
_entity_poly.pdbx_strand_id
1 'polypeptide(L)'
;MAVPIRVSKWLLPVTLAVHAGGVAGWLVWYWRDGEGGSPAWLWQAGILAACCMAVWYGRWYRYFSAEYGAFLSLAWLIWVIGSASVVLHHVVQLTMISALTELLRQIPSVGLQAYLAEWNRLLYVFGGIFGHFCYVCSGLMSTVVLSRHPSFSARVAGCSFGLWLVGLASVLWCWYVNVPSAWLFGFPLFLSGGWSALMAGATPTEDGAASC
;
A
#
# COMPACT_ATOMS: atom_id res chain seq x y z
N MET A 1 29.17 -12.35 6.14
CA MET A 1 29.30 -10.94 6.55
C MET A 1 27.96 -10.26 6.32
N ALA A 2 27.29 -9.81 7.38
CA ALA A 2 26.09 -8.99 7.23
C ALA A 2 26.53 -7.58 6.81
N VAL A 3 26.05 -7.10 5.66
CA VAL A 3 26.30 -5.72 5.23
C VAL A 3 25.36 -4.81 6.03
N PRO A 4 25.86 -3.82 6.78
CA PRO A 4 24.99 -2.92 7.54
C PRO A 4 24.03 -2.19 6.58
N ILE A 5 22.73 -2.17 6.92
CA ILE A 5 21.75 -1.42 6.14
C ILE A 5 21.94 0.06 6.47
N ARG A 6 22.66 0.79 5.61
CA ARG A 6 22.69 2.25 5.69
C ARG A 6 21.36 2.80 5.19
N VAL A 7 20.37 2.93 6.08
CA VAL A 7 19.13 3.65 5.76
C VAL A 7 19.55 5.07 5.42
N SER A 8 19.39 5.46 4.16
CA SER A 8 19.63 6.85 3.75
C SER A 8 18.76 7.73 4.64
N LYS A 9 19.37 8.70 5.33
CA LYS A 9 18.66 9.67 6.19
C LYS A 9 17.52 10.38 5.46
N TRP A 10 17.53 10.36 4.13
CA TRP A 10 16.53 10.95 3.25
C TRP A 10 15.35 10.02 2.93
N LEU A 11 15.54 8.70 2.96
CA LEU A 11 14.53 7.76 2.49
C LEU A 11 13.32 7.69 3.43
N LEU A 12 13.55 7.72 4.74
CA LEU A 12 12.50 7.71 5.74
C LEU A 12 11.62 8.99 5.69
N PRO A 13 12.17 10.21 5.76
CA PRO A 13 11.36 11.42 5.68
C PRO A 13 10.66 11.57 4.33
N VAL A 14 11.26 11.14 3.22
CA VAL A 14 10.58 11.12 1.92
C VAL A 14 9.42 10.13 1.92
N THR A 15 9.62 8.91 2.43
CA THR A 15 8.54 7.91 2.53
C THR A 15 7.41 8.45 3.40
N LEU A 16 7.72 9.02 4.56
CA LEU A 16 6.73 9.61 5.46
C LEU A 16 6.01 10.81 4.84
N ALA A 17 6.73 11.70 4.16
CA ALA A 17 6.13 12.86 3.50
C ALA A 17 5.20 12.45 2.35
N VAL A 18 5.58 11.44 1.56
CA VAL A 18 4.74 10.89 0.48
C VAL A 18 3.48 10.27 1.05
N HIS A 19 3.58 9.47 2.12
CA HIS A 19 2.41 8.83 2.71
C HIS A 19 1.53 9.84 3.46
N ALA A 20 2.10 10.75 4.24
CA ALA A 20 1.35 11.79 4.96
C ALA A 20 0.66 12.77 4.00
N GLY A 21 1.37 13.22 2.95
CA GLY A 21 0.82 14.07 1.91
C GLY A 21 -0.27 13.36 1.09
N GLY A 22 -0.04 12.09 0.75
CA GLY A 22 -1.03 11.25 0.07
C GLY A 22 -2.29 11.06 0.90
N VAL A 23 -2.18 10.70 2.18
CA VAL A 23 -3.32 10.47 3.08
C VAL A 23 -4.06 11.78 3.41
N ALA A 24 -3.35 12.83 3.81
CA ALA A 24 -3.95 14.12 4.14
C ALA A 24 -4.68 14.69 2.93
N GLY A 25 -4.03 14.62 1.77
CA GLY A 25 -4.64 15.02 0.54
C GLY A 25 -5.87 14.18 0.18
N TRP A 26 -5.80 12.86 0.35
CA TRP A 26 -6.90 11.95 0.02
C TRP A 26 -8.12 12.26 0.90
N LEU A 27 -7.90 12.50 2.19
CA LEU A 27 -8.93 12.91 3.14
C LEU A 27 -9.55 14.25 2.75
N VAL A 28 -8.74 15.24 2.38
CA VAL A 28 -9.22 16.57 1.94
C VAL A 28 -10.08 16.48 0.68
N TRP A 29 -9.66 15.68 -0.32
CA TRP A 29 -10.46 15.50 -1.53
C TRP A 29 -11.78 14.78 -1.25
N TYR A 30 -11.74 13.67 -0.52
CA TYR A 30 -12.95 12.90 -0.18
C TYR A 30 -13.97 13.76 0.57
N TRP A 31 -13.52 14.63 1.46
CA TRP A 31 -14.40 15.50 2.24
C TRP A 31 -14.95 16.68 1.43
N ARG A 32 -14.21 17.16 0.42
CA ARG A 32 -14.53 18.39 -0.30
C ARG A 32 -15.36 18.16 -1.57
N ASP A 33 -14.98 17.16 -2.36
CA ASP A 33 -15.42 17.03 -3.75
C ASP A 33 -15.99 15.64 -4.04
N GLY A 34 -16.69 14.99 -3.09
CA GLY A 34 -17.10 13.57 -3.13
C GLY A 34 -17.78 13.03 -4.41
N GLU A 35 -18.07 13.87 -5.40
CA GLU A 35 -18.62 13.53 -6.72
C GLU A 35 -17.72 13.94 -7.92
N GLY A 36 -16.70 14.79 -7.72
CA GLY A 36 -15.75 15.24 -8.73
C GLY A 36 -14.51 14.34 -8.74
N GLY A 37 -14.25 13.66 -9.87
CA GLY A 37 -13.19 12.66 -10.03
C GLY A 37 -11.87 13.00 -9.32
N SER A 38 -11.18 11.97 -8.85
CA SER A 38 -9.99 12.17 -7.99
C SER A 38 -8.91 13.04 -8.66
N PRO A 39 -8.17 13.86 -7.91
CA PRO A 39 -7.16 14.74 -8.45
C PRO A 39 -5.93 13.96 -8.93
N ALA A 40 -5.27 14.46 -9.99
CA ALA A 40 -4.11 13.77 -10.57
C ALA A 40 -2.93 13.50 -9.63
N TRP A 41 -2.74 14.37 -8.64
CA TRP A 41 -1.65 14.25 -7.67
C TRP A 41 -1.89 13.12 -6.65
N LEU A 42 -3.15 12.72 -6.40
CA LEU A 42 -3.47 11.60 -5.50
C LEU A 42 -2.99 10.26 -6.03
N TRP A 43 -3.09 10.07 -7.35
CA TRP A 43 -2.60 8.85 -8.01
C TRP A 43 -1.08 8.80 -8.04
N GLN A 44 -0.43 9.94 -8.29
CA GLN A 44 1.03 10.04 -8.27
C GLN A 44 1.58 9.67 -6.90
N ALA A 45 0.93 10.11 -5.81
CA ALA A 45 1.30 9.73 -4.46
C ALA A 45 1.15 8.22 -4.21
N GLY A 46 0.07 7.59 -4.69
CA GLY A 46 -0.14 6.15 -4.59
C GLY A 46 0.91 5.32 -5.33
N ILE A 47 1.22 5.69 -6.57
CA ILE A 47 2.27 5.05 -7.38
C ILE A 47 3.63 5.22 -6.72
N LEU A 48 3.95 6.44 -6.27
CA LEU A 48 5.21 6.74 -5.61
C LEU A 48 5.35 5.93 -4.31
N ALA A 49 4.30 5.85 -3.50
CA ALA A 49 4.28 5.03 -2.29
C ALA A 49 4.53 3.54 -2.59
N ALA A 50 3.86 2.98 -3.62
CA ALA A 50 4.07 1.62 -4.07
C ALA A 50 5.53 1.37 -4.49
N CYS A 51 6.12 2.30 -5.25
CA CYS A 51 7.53 2.23 -5.65
C CYS A 51 8.49 2.34 -4.45
N CYS A 52 8.25 3.28 -3.53
CA CYS A 52 9.06 3.44 -2.31
C CYS A 52 9.06 2.15 -1.48
N MET A 53 7.89 1.53 -1.31
CA MET A 53 7.77 0.27 -0.58
C MET A 53 8.45 -0.89 -1.32
N ALA A 54 8.34 -0.97 -2.64
CA ALA A 54 9.06 -1.99 -3.42
C ALA A 54 10.60 -1.87 -3.23
N VAL A 55 11.12 -0.64 -3.15
CA VAL A 55 12.54 -0.39 -2.82
C VAL A 55 12.87 -0.84 -1.40
N TRP A 56 12.02 -0.52 -0.42
CA TRP A 56 12.19 -0.96 0.97
C TRP A 56 12.23 -2.49 1.10
N TYR A 57 11.27 -3.18 0.47
CA TYR A 57 11.24 -4.64 0.41
C TYR A 57 12.49 -5.22 -0.24
N GLY A 58 12.96 -4.64 -1.36
CA GLY A 58 14.19 -5.07 -2.02
C GLY A 58 15.41 -4.97 -1.10
N ARG A 59 15.45 -3.95 -0.23
CA ARG A 59 16.52 -3.79 0.77
C ARG A 59 16.45 -4.84 1.88
N TRP A 60 15.26 -5.11 2.43
CA TRP A 60 15.11 -6.16 3.43
C TRP A 60 15.36 -7.55 2.89
N TYR A 61 14.90 -7.82 1.67
CA TYR A 61 15.19 -9.07 0.99
C TYR A 61 16.69 -9.34 1.00
N ARG A 62 17.52 -8.36 0.63
CA ARG A 62 18.99 -8.51 0.66
C ARG A 62 19.58 -8.77 2.05
N TYR A 63 18.95 -8.26 3.10
CA TYR A 63 19.45 -8.41 4.47
C TYR A 63 19.08 -9.77 5.07
N PHE A 64 17.85 -10.23 4.83
CA PHE A 64 17.30 -11.46 5.41
C PHE A 64 17.33 -12.66 4.45
N SER A 65 17.91 -12.51 3.25
CA SER A 65 17.86 -13.53 2.19
C SER A 65 18.47 -14.87 2.59
N ALA A 66 19.50 -14.85 3.45
CA ALA A 66 20.25 -16.06 3.80
C ALA A 66 19.40 -17.10 4.55
N GLU A 67 18.42 -16.65 5.35
CA GLU A 67 17.63 -17.53 6.22
C GLU A 67 16.15 -17.57 5.79
N TYR A 68 15.61 -16.43 5.32
CA TYR A 68 14.18 -16.28 5.01
C TYR A 68 13.90 -15.90 3.55
N GLY A 69 14.88 -16.09 2.66
CA GLY A 69 14.82 -15.61 1.27
C GLY A 69 13.57 -16.04 0.50
N ALA A 70 13.21 -17.32 0.54
CA ALA A 70 12.02 -17.81 -0.17
C ALA A 70 10.73 -17.11 0.29
N PHE A 71 10.54 -16.99 1.60
CA PHE A 71 9.34 -16.37 2.18
C PHE A 71 9.25 -14.87 1.88
N LEU A 72 10.39 -14.16 1.97
CA LEU A 72 10.45 -12.74 1.62
C LEU A 72 10.31 -12.50 0.11
N SER A 73 10.81 -13.39 -0.74
CA SER A 73 10.57 -13.28 -2.19
C SER A 73 9.10 -13.44 -2.54
N LEU A 74 8.39 -14.35 -1.86
CA LEU A 74 6.96 -14.52 -2.04
C LEU A 74 6.18 -13.30 -1.53
N ALA A 75 6.52 -12.78 -0.34
CA ALA A 75 5.93 -11.56 0.19
C ALA A 75 6.15 -10.37 -0.76
N TRP A 76 7.34 -10.23 -1.31
CA TRP A 76 7.66 -9.17 -2.28
C TRP A 76 6.91 -9.35 -3.60
N LEU A 77 6.79 -10.57 -4.12
CA LEU A 77 6.02 -10.84 -5.33
C LEU A 77 4.54 -10.48 -5.14
N ILE A 78 3.95 -10.85 -3.99
CA ILE A 78 2.58 -10.48 -3.63
C ILE A 78 2.44 -8.94 -3.59
N TRP A 79 3.42 -8.23 -3.02
CA TRP A 79 3.44 -6.77 -3.04
C TRP A 79 3.41 -6.22 -4.47
N VAL A 80 4.29 -6.71 -5.33
CA VAL A 80 4.40 -6.27 -6.74
C VAL A 80 3.08 -6.52 -7.49
N ILE A 81 2.44 -7.67 -7.28
CA ILE A 81 1.13 -7.98 -7.87
C ILE A 81 0.06 -6.99 -7.40
N GLY A 82 0.01 -6.70 -6.10
CA GLY A 82 -0.90 -5.68 -5.54
C GLY A 82 -0.63 -4.28 -6.09
N SER A 83 0.63 -3.90 -6.25
CA SER A 83 1.00 -2.62 -6.87
C SER A 83 0.61 -2.55 -8.34
N ALA A 84 0.81 -3.62 -9.10
CA ALA A 84 0.40 -3.69 -10.49
C ALA A 84 -1.12 -3.58 -10.64
N SER A 85 -1.91 -4.20 -9.75
CA SER A 85 -3.37 -4.10 -9.80
C SER A 85 -3.86 -2.69 -9.51
N VAL A 86 -3.25 -1.99 -8.55
CA VAL A 86 -3.55 -0.58 -8.23
C VAL A 86 -3.18 0.33 -9.40
N VAL A 87 -2.00 0.16 -10.00
CA VAL A 87 -1.59 0.94 -11.20
C VAL A 87 -2.55 0.69 -12.36
N LEU A 88 -2.91 -0.56 -12.63
CA LEU A 88 -3.85 -0.90 -13.69
C LEU A 88 -5.23 -0.29 -13.43
N HIS A 89 -5.72 -0.36 -12.19
CA HIS A 89 -6.96 0.31 -11.79
C HIS A 89 -6.91 1.81 -12.10
N HIS A 90 -5.80 2.49 -11.79
CA HIS A 90 -5.64 3.90 -12.11
C HIS A 90 -5.60 4.17 -13.62
N VAL A 91 -4.86 3.37 -14.39
CA VAL A 91 -4.81 3.52 -15.85
C VAL A 91 -6.19 3.37 -16.47
N VAL A 92 -6.98 2.37 -16.03
CA VAL A 92 -8.34 2.16 -16.54
C VAL A 92 -9.27 3.30 -16.14
N GLN A 93 -9.17 3.83 -14.91
CA GLN A 93 -9.96 5.00 -14.52
C GLN A 93 -9.65 6.23 -15.39
N LEU A 94 -8.38 6.48 -15.71
CA LEU A 94 -7.98 7.66 -16.48
C LEU A 94 -8.33 7.58 -17.96
N THR A 95 -8.23 6.38 -18.52
CA THR A 95 -8.40 6.20 -19.96
C THR A 95 -9.84 5.84 -20.28
N MET A 96 -10.33 4.74 -19.72
CA MET A 96 -11.62 4.17 -20.10
C MET A 96 -12.78 4.84 -19.38
N ILE A 97 -12.72 4.99 -18.05
CA ILE A 97 -13.84 5.56 -17.29
C ILE A 97 -14.07 7.03 -17.65
N SER A 98 -13.00 7.82 -17.81
CA SER A 98 -13.13 9.21 -18.26
C SER A 98 -13.79 9.31 -19.64
N ALA A 99 -13.37 8.49 -20.61
CA ALA A 99 -13.97 8.47 -21.95
C ALA A 99 -15.44 8.01 -21.94
N LEU A 100 -15.75 6.95 -21.19
CA LEU A 100 -17.12 6.44 -21.05
C LEU A 100 -18.04 7.44 -20.35
N THR A 101 -17.54 8.17 -19.36
CA THR A 101 -18.29 9.22 -18.66
C THR A 101 -18.60 10.39 -19.59
N GLU A 102 -17.64 10.78 -20.43
CA GLU A 102 -17.85 11.82 -21.43
C GLU A 102 -18.87 11.39 -22.50
N LEU A 103 -18.76 10.15 -22.98
CA LEU A 103 -19.75 9.58 -23.89
C LEU A 103 -21.15 9.55 -23.27
N LEU A 104 -21.26 9.22 -21.98
CA LEU A 104 -22.54 9.22 -21.27
C LEU A 104 -23.15 10.62 -21.17
N ARG A 105 -22.33 11.66 -20.99
CA ARG A 105 -22.80 13.06 -20.99
C ARG A 105 -23.33 13.48 -22.36
N GLN A 106 -22.67 13.02 -23.42
CA GLN A 106 -23.08 13.35 -24.79
C GLN A 106 -24.31 12.56 -25.23
N ILE A 107 -24.40 11.28 -24.85
CA ILE A 107 -25.46 10.36 -25.26
C ILE A 107 -25.94 9.57 -24.03
N PRO A 108 -26.86 10.13 -23.23
CA PRO A 108 -27.36 9.46 -22.04
C PRO A 108 -28.19 8.23 -22.45
N SER A 109 -27.71 7.03 -22.13
CA SER A 109 -28.43 5.79 -22.35
C SER A 109 -28.39 4.90 -21.11
N VAL A 110 -29.50 4.23 -20.82
CA VAL A 110 -29.62 3.32 -19.66
C VAL A 110 -28.60 2.18 -19.74
N GLY A 111 -28.34 1.66 -20.95
CA GLY A 111 -27.34 0.62 -21.17
C GLY A 111 -25.92 1.08 -20.82
N LEU A 112 -25.54 2.29 -21.21
CA LEU A 112 -24.22 2.85 -20.91
C LEU A 112 -24.04 3.13 -19.41
N GLN A 113 -25.09 3.58 -18.72
CA GLN A 113 -25.07 3.76 -17.26
C GLN A 113 -24.86 2.43 -16.53
N ALA A 114 -25.60 1.38 -16.91
CA ALA A 114 -25.44 0.06 -16.32
C ALA A 114 -24.02 -0.51 -16.57
N TYR A 115 -23.48 -0.29 -17.77
CA TYR A 115 -22.12 -0.72 -18.11
C TYR A 115 -21.05 0.01 -17.29
N LEU A 116 -21.19 1.33 -17.10
CA LEU A 116 -20.32 2.13 -16.23
C LEU A 116 -20.39 1.67 -14.77
N ALA A 117 -21.59 1.35 -14.27
CA ALA A 117 -21.77 0.84 -12.92
C ALA A 117 -21.06 -0.51 -12.72
N GLU A 118 -21.15 -1.41 -13.69
CA GLU A 118 -20.45 -2.71 -13.63
C GLU A 118 -18.93 -2.56 -13.71
N TRP A 119 -18.43 -1.68 -14.57
CA TRP A 119 -17.00 -1.36 -14.60
C TRP A 119 -16.49 -0.78 -13.29
N ASN A 120 -17.24 0.14 -12.69
CA ASN A 120 -16.89 0.70 -11.38
C ASN A 120 -16.87 -0.39 -10.30
N ARG A 121 -17.81 -1.33 -10.33
CA ARG A 121 -17.83 -2.48 -9.42
C ARG A 121 -16.61 -3.37 -9.61
N LEU A 122 -16.26 -3.72 -10.86
CA LEU A 122 -15.09 -4.55 -11.16
C LEU A 122 -13.79 -3.86 -10.75
N LEU A 123 -13.66 -2.56 -11.04
CA LEU A 123 -12.51 -1.76 -10.65
C LEU A 123 -12.38 -1.67 -9.12
N TYR A 124 -13.49 -1.50 -8.42
CA TYR A 124 -13.51 -1.54 -6.96
C TYR A 124 -13.01 -2.88 -6.40
N VAL A 125 -13.48 -4.01 -6.95
CA VAL A 125 -13.02 -5.33 -6.51
C VAL A 125 -11.53 -5.53 -6.83
N PHE A 126 -11.09 -5.16 -8.04
CA PHE A 126 -9.74 -5.43 -8.51
C PHE A 126 -8.68 -4.51 -7.88
N GLY A 127 -8.90 -3.20 -7.89
CA GLY A 127 -7.97 -2.22 -7.31
C GLY A 127 -8.20 -2.03 -5.82
N GLY A 128 -9.47 -1.95 -5.40
CA GLY A 128 -9.87 -1.61 -4.03
C GLY A 128 -9.83 -2.78 -3.05
N ILE A 129 -10.13 -4.00 -3.46
CA ILE A 129 -10.12 -5.16 -2.54
C ILE A 129 -8.87 -6.00 -2.77
N PHE A 130 -8.65 -6.47 -3.99
CA PHE A 130 -7.55 -7.39 -4.30
C PHE A 130 -6.16 -6.75 -4.08
N GLY A 131 -5.94 -5.52 -4.56
CA GLY A 131 -4.68 -4.80 -4.32
C GLY A 131 -4.34 -4.64 -2.83
N HIS A 132 -5.32 -4.20 -2.03
CA HIS A 132 -5.13 -4.04 -0.59
C HIS A 132 -4.97 -5.37 0.15
N PHE A 133 -5.70 -6.41 -0.27
CA PHE A 133 -5.50 -7.76 0.24
C PHE A 133 -4.05 -8.22 0.05
N CYS A 134 -3.50 -8.04 -1.16
CA CYS A 134 -2.10 -8.36 -1.45
C CYS A 134 -1.14 -7.60 -0.51
N TYR A 135 -1.32 -6.30 -0.32
CA TYR A 135 -0.48 -5.51 0.59
C TYR A 135 -0.51 -6.02 2.02
N VAL A 136 -1.71 -6.35 2.52
CA VAL A 136 -1.87 -6.87 3.88
C VAL A 136 -1.22 -8.24 4.03
N CYS A 137 -1.44 -9.16 3.09
CA CYS A 137 -0.79 -10.47 3.12
C CYS A 137 0.73 -10.35 3.08
N SER A 138 1.27 -9.50 2.19
CA SER A 138 2.70 -9.21 2.10
C SER A 138 3.25 -8.65 3.42
N GLY A 139 2.54 -7.70 4.04
CA GLY A 139 2.90 -7.10 5.32
C GLY A 139 2.89 -8.08 6.49
N LEU A 140 1.87 -8.95 6.57
CA LEU A 140 1.80 -10.03 7.56
C LEU A 140 2.99 -10.99 7.41
N MET A 141 3.26 -11.44 6.19
CA MET A 141 4.38 -12.33 5.92
C MET A 141 5.72 -11.70 6.34
N SER A 142 5.94 -10.44 5.97
CA SER A 142 7.14 -9.71 6.37
C SER A 142 7.26 -9.57 7.87
N THR A 143 6.16 -9.27 8.56
CA THR A 143 6.12 -9.16 10.03
C THR A 143 6.50 -10.48 10.70
N VAL A 144 6.02 -11.61 10.18
CA VAL A 144 6.36 -12.94 10.69
C VAL A 144 7.87 -13.18 10.58
N VAL A 145 8.47 -12.89 9.43
CA VAL A 145 9.94 -13.02 9.25
C VAL A 145 10.70 -12.11 10.21
N LEU A 146 10.29 -10.85 10.31
CA LEU A 146 10.95 -9.86 11.17
C LEU A 146 10.87 -10.24 12.65
N SER A 147 9.75 -10.81 13.09
CA SER A 147 9.56 -11.26 14.48
C SER A 147 10.48 -12.42 14.91
N ARG A 148 11.07 -13.12 13.94
CA ARG A 148 12.06 -14.19 14.21
C ARG A 148 13.47 -13.64 14.38
N HIS A 149 13.73 -12.41 13.97
CA HIS A 149 15.08 -11.86 14.03
C HIS A 149 15.41 -11.35 15.44
N PRO A 150 16.57 -11.72 16.03
CA PRO A 150 16.91 -11.38 17.42
C PRO A 150 16.97 -9.86 17.70
N SER A 151 17.34 -9.08 16.69
CA SER A 151 17.42 -7.62 16.80
C SER A 151 16.06 -6.91 16.81
N PHE A 152 14.97 -7.64 16.57
CA PHE A 152 13.65 -7.04 16.42
C PHE A 152 12.83 -7.18 17.70
N SER A 153 12.39 -6.07 18.26
CA SER A 153 11.62 -6.06 19.50
C SER A 153 10.25 -6.74 19.30
N ALA A 154 9.90 -7.65 20.22
CA ALA A 154 8.60 -8.32 20.24
C ALA A 154 7.42 -7.33 20.28
N ARG A 155 7.60 -6.16 20.92
CA ARG A 155 6.57 -5.11 20.96
C ARG A 155 6.33 -4.54 19.55
N VAL A 156 7.39 -4.25 18.80
CA VAL A 156 7.29 -3.72 17.43
C VAL A 156 6.67 -4.76 16.50
N ALA A 157 7.05 -6.04 16.64
CA ALA A 157 6.44 -7.14 15.90
C ALA A 157 4.95 -7.26 16.20
N GLY A 158 4.55 -7.22 17.47
CA GLY A 158 3.14 -7.29 17.88
C GLY A 158 2.33 -6.12 17.33
N CYS A 159 2.85 -4.89 17.42
CA CYS A 159 2.21 -3.72 16.84
C CYS A 159 2.05 -3.86 15.32
N SER A 160 3.12 -4.25 14.62
CA SER A 160 3.10 -4.48 13.17
C SER A 160 2.04 -5.52 12.79
N PHE A 161 2.01 -6.64 13.50
CA PHE A 161 1.06 -7.73 13.23
C PHE A 161 -0.38 -7.28 13.45
N GLY A 162 -0.65 -6.57 14.55
CA GLY A 162 -1.95 -5.97 14.84
C GLY A 162 -2.40 -4.99 13.75
N LEU A 163 -1.51 -4.12 13.27
CA LEU A 163 -1.83 -3.17 12.19
C LEU A 163 -2.26 -3.90 10.92
N TRP A 164 -1.53 -4.94 10.51
CA TRP A 164 -1.90 -5.71 9.33
C TRP A 164 -3.16 -6.54 9.51
N LEU A 165 -3.44 -7.07 10.70
CA LEU A 165 -4.71 -7.76 11.00
C LEU A 165 -5.92 -6.81 10.91
N VAL A 166 -5.79 -5.58 11.41
CA VAL A 166 -6.83 -4.56 11.24
C VAL A 166 -7.04 -4.24 9.75
N GLY A 167 -5.95 -4.14 8.98
CA GLY A 167 -6.02 -4.01 7.53
C GLY A 167 -6.76 -5.18 6.86
N LEU A 168 -6.46 -6.42 7.27
CA LEU A 168 -7.11 -7.62 6.74
C LEU A 168 -8.60 -7.63 7.04
N ALA A 169 -8.96 -7.39 8.30
CA ALA A 169 -10.35 -7.31 8.73
C ALA A 169 -11.12 -6.24 7.96
N SER A 170 -10.48 -5.09 7.70
CA SER A 170 -11.07 -3.99 6.92
C SER A 170 -11.33 -4.40 5.47
N VAL A 171 -10.35 -5.05 4.81
CA VAL A 171 -10.50 -5.55 3.43
C VAL A 171 -11.61 -6.60 3.33
N LEU A 172 -11.64 -7.55 4.27
CA LEU A 172 -12.67 -8.60 4.32
C LEU A 172 -14.06 -8.03 4.61
N TRP A 173 -14.16 -7.05 5.51
CA TRP A 173 -15.41 -6.36 5.79
C TRP A 173 -15.95 -5.64 4.56
N CYS A 174 -15.10 -4.88 3.87
CA CYS A 174 -15.50 -4.16 2.67
C CYS A 174 -15.85 -5.07 1.49
N TRP A 175 -15.22 -6.24 1.40
CA TRP A 175 -15.63 -7.29 0.47
C TRP A 175 -17.01 -7.85 0.84
N TYR A 176 -17.24 -8.16 2.12
CA TYR A 176 -18.51 -8.70 2.60
C TYR A 176 -19.69 -7.74 2.42
N VAL A 177 -19.52 -6.47 2.79
CA VAL A 177 -20.58 -5.45 2.69
C VAL A 177 -20.73 -4.91 1.28
N ASN A 178 -19.75 -5.16 0.40
CA ASN A 178 -19.71 -4.66 -0.99
C ASN A 178 -19.89 -3.13 -1.09
N VAL A 179 -19.49 -2.40 -0.05
CA VAL A 179 -19.54 -0.93 -0.02
C VAL A 179 -18.13 -0.39 -0.23
N PRO A 180 -17.91 0.46 -1.25
CA PRO A 180 -16.64 1.14 -1.42
C PRO A 180 -16.36 2.02 -0.22
N SER A 181 -15.49 1.54 0.67
CA SER A 181 -15.01 2.36 1.77
C SER A 181 -13.81 3.12 1.28
N ALA A 182 -13.98 4.42 1.21
CA ALA A 182 -12.92 5.36 0.91
C ALA A 182 -11.70 5.10 1.84
N TRP A 183 -11.96 4.74 3.10
CA TRP A 183 -10.93 4.37 4.09
C TRP A 183 -10.00 3.23 3.65
N LEU A 184 -10.45 2.30 2.80
CA LEU A 184 -9.60 1.23 2.29
C LEU A 184 -8.41 1.74 1.48
N PHE A 185 -8.51 2.90 0.84
CA PHE A 185 -7.42 3.44 0.02
C PHE A 185 -6.40 4.22 0.86
N GLY A 186 -6.87 5.00 1.83
CA GLY A 186 -6.00 5.79 2.70
C GLY A 186 -5.34 4.98 3.81
N PHE A 187 -6.03 3.98 4.36
CA PHE A 187 -5.59 3.27 5.56
C PHE A 187 -4.36 2.39 5.34
N PRO A 188 -4.25 1.57 4.29
CA PRO A 188 -3.06 0.74 4.06
C PRO A 188 -1.82 1.56 3.72
N LEU A 189 -1.99 2.71 3.06
CA LEU A 189 -0.91 3.69 2.86
C LEU A 189 -0.48 4.32 4.19
N PHE A 190 -1.43 4.70 5.04
CA PHE A 190 -1.10 5.18 6.38
C PHE A 190 -0.37 4.11 7.20
N LEU A 191 -0.84 2.86 7.14
CA LEU A 191 -0.24 1.72 7.78
C LEU A 191 1.17 1.43 7.25
N SER A 192 1.41 1.50 5.94
CA SER A 192 2.74 1.29 5.37
C SER A 192 3.72 2.39 5.76
N GLY A 193 3.26 3.64 5.88
CA GLY A 193 4.06 4.76 6.39
C GLY A 193 4.43 4.58 7.87
N GLY A 194 3.44 4.31 8.72
CA GLY A 194 3.65 4.05 10.15
C GLY A 194 4.51 2.81 10.40
N TRP A 195 4.30 1.76 9.61
CA TRP A 195 5.11 0.56 9.64
C TRP A 195 6.56 0.84 9.22
N SER A 196 6.78 1.58 8.13
CA SER A 196 8.13 1.99 7.72
C SER A 196 8.86 2.81 8.80
N ALA A 197 8.14 3.66 9.54
CA ALA A 197 8.68 4.41 10.68
C ALA A 197 9.10 3.49 11.83
N LEU A 198 8.21 2.56 12.21
CA LEU A 198 8.50 1.55 13.23
C LEU A 198 9.72 0.72 12.86
N MET A 199 9.82 0.32 11.60
CA MET A 199 10.94 -0.46 11.08
C MET A 199 12.26 0.31 11.07
N ALA A 200 12.24 1.58 10.69
CA ALA A 200 13.45 2.41 10.68
C ALA A 200 13.96 2.72 12.10
N GLY A 201 13.08 2.81 13.10
CA GLY A 201 13.48 2.93 14.51
C GLY A 201 14.03 1.62 15.10
N ALA A 202 13.70 0.47 14.50
CA ALA A 202 14.13 -0.85 14.95
C ALA A 202 15.41 -1.36 14.28
N THR A 203 15.88 -0.71 13.21
CA THR A 203 17.17 -1.08 12.60
C THR A 203 18.33 -0.61 13.48
N PRO A 204 19.26 -1.50 13.88
CA PRO A 204 20.40 -1.12 14.71
C PRO A 204 21.25 -0.06 13.99
N THR A 205 21.51 1.06 14.66
CA THR A 205 22.40 2.12 14.19
C THR A 205 23.86 1.68 14.32
N GLU A 206 24.72 2.08 13.37
CA GLU A 206 26.16 1.72 13.35
C GLU A 206 26.87 2.04 14.68
N ASP A 207 26.38 3.02 15.44
CA ASP A 207 26.98 3.47 16.71
C ASP A 207 26.96 2.39 17.81
N GLY A 208 26.07 1.39 17.72
CA GLY A 208 26.04 0.25 18.66
C GLY A 208 26.90 -0.94 18.24
N ALA A 209 27.44 -0.95 17.02
CA ALA A 209 28.28 -2.03 16.51
C ALA A 209 29.78 -1.81 16.77
N ALA A 210 30.17 -0.62 17.22
CA ALA A 210 31.56 -0.28 17.55
C ALA A 210 31.94 -0.55 19.03
N SER A 211 30.99 -1.00 19.86
CA SER A 211 31.18 -1.23 21.29
C SER A 211 31.21 -2.71 21.72
N CYS A 212 31.35 -3.64 20.78
CA CYS A 212 31.59 -5.07 21.04
C CYS A 212 32.86 -5.53 20.35
#